data_AF-A0A0S9EAC5-F1
#
_entry.id   AF-A0A0S9EAC5-F1
#
_cell.length_a   1.000
_cell.length_b   1.000
_cell.length_c   1.000
_cell.angle_alpha   90.00
_cell.angle_beta   90.00
_cell.angle_gamma   90.00
#
_symmetry.space_group_name_H-M   'P 1'
#
loop_
_entity.id
_entity.type
_entity.pdbx_description
1 polymer ?
#
loop_
_entity_poly.entity_id
_entity_poly.type
_entity_poly.pdbx_seq_one_letter_code
_entity_poly.pdbx_strand_id
1 'polypeptide(L)'
;MNWMLRRTGDPDLTANEKQHAKQTLLGVYEKPSLQRAMVQTLVFWAKHDPALAPPGPGSCAGKAPDPVADAPLSATRPDCITPTGCLYCAHQRDIDSFDHVWSLASFRLLKSFELRAWGQAAAKKAVTQPADLAIERITAKLDFIQASSSVRAQWVKEAQLWLEEGRYHPAWAGLIESL
;
A
#
# COMPACT_ATOMS: atom_id res chain seq x y z
N MET A 1 29.13 10.67 -29.39
CA MET A 1 28.24 10.24 -28.29
C MET A 1 28.81 10.81 -27.00
N ASN A 2 28.09 11.65 -26.25
CA ASN A 2 28.63 12.27 -25.03
C ASN A 2 28.53 11.31 -23.83
N TRP A 3 29.63 10.61 -23.53
CA TRP A 3 29.67 9.59 -22.48
C TRP A 3 29.64 10.19 -21.06
N MET A 4 30.22 11.39 -20.88
CA MET A 4 30.32 12.04 -19.57
C MET A 4 28.93 12.44 -19.09
N LEU A 5 28.14 13.11 -19.95
CA LEU A 5 26.75 13.45 -19.65
C LEU A 5 25.89 12.23 -19.31
N ARG A 6 26.17 11.08 -19.94
CA ARG A 6 25.45 9.83 -19.65
C ARG A 6 25.79 9.24 -18.30
N ARG A 7 27.05 9.38 -17.86
CA ARG A 7 27.53 8.83 -16.59
C ARG A 7 27.11 9.71 -15.41
N THR A 8 27.20 11.03 -15.57
CA THR A 8 26.94 11.99 -14.49
C THR A 8 25.47 12.39 -14.42
N GLY A 9 24.75 12.42 -15.54
CA GLY A 9 23.39 12.97 -15.61
C GLY A 9 23.32 14.48 -15.38
N ASP A 10 24.47 15.15 -15.23
CA ASP A 10 24.60 16.56 -14.89
C ASP A 10 25.13 17.34 -16.11
N PRO A 11 24.28 18.14 -16.78
CA PRO A 11 24.69 18.97 -17.91
C PRO A 11 25.62 20.10 -17.53
N ASP A 12 25.52 20.65 -16.31
CA ASP A 12 26.32 21.80 -15.87
C ASP A 12 27.76 21.36 -15.57
N LEU A 13 27.91 20.24 -14.87
CA LEU A 13 29.23 19.62 -14.68
C LEU A 13 29.88 19.25 -16.01
N THR A 14 29.13 18.62 -16.91
CA THR A 14 29.68 18.20 -18.21
C THR A 14 30.07 19.40 -19.08
N ALA A 15 29.30 20.49 -19.02
CA ALA A 15 29.60 21.73 -19.72
C ALA A 15 30.87 22.40 -19.22
N ASN A 16 31.04 22.47 -17.89
CA ASN A 16 32.22 23.05 -17.25
C ASN A 16 33.49 22.24 -17.56
N GLU A 17 33.45 20.92 -17.41
CA GLU A 17 34.59 20.01 -17.67
C GLU A 17 35.01 19.98 -19.15
N LYS A 18 34.08 20.26 -20.07
CA LYS A 18 34.32 20.28 -21.52
C LYS A 18 34.46 21.69 -22.08
N GLN A 19 34.49 22.71 -21.22
CA GLN A 19 34.70 24.12 -21.57
C GLN A 19 33.77 24.64 -22.69
N HIS A 20 32.50 24.23 -22.66
CA HIS A 20 31.50 24.72 -23.60
C HIS A 20 30.23 25.14 -22.87
N ALA A 21 29.46 26.04 -23.47
CA ALA A 21 28.17 26.44 -22.90
C ALA A 21 27.20 25.24 -22.81
N LYS A 22 26.38 25.21 -21.77
CA LYS A 22 25.31 24.20 -21.59
C LYS A 22 24.38 24.11 -22.80
N GLN A 23 24.07 25.25 -23.42
CA GLN A 23 23.24 25.32 -24.62
C GLN A 23 23.86 24.56 -25.79
N THR A 24 25.18 24.68 -25.99
CA THR A 24 25.92 23.94 -27.01
C THR A 24 25.95 22.44 -26.70
N LEU A 25 26.10 22.07 -25.42
CA LEU A 25 26.01 20.68 -24.97
C LEU A 25 24.68 20.03 -25.36
N LEU A 26 23.56 20.66 -25.01
CA LEU A 26 22.22 20.11 -25.21
C LEU A 26 21.77 20.21 -26.69
N GLY A 27 22.14 21.29 -27.38
CA GLY A 27 21.70 21.54 -28.75
C GLY A 27 22.51 20.82 -29.83
N VAL A 28 23.82 20.59 -29.59
CA VAL A 28 24.74 20.06 -30.63
C VAL A 28 25.30 18.70 -30.27
N TYR A 29 25.69 18.48 -29.00
CA TYR A 29 26.41 17.27 -28.59
C TYR A 29 25.51 16.18 -28.00
N GLU A 30 24.39 16.56 -27.37
CA GLU A 30 23.39 15.61 -26.92
C GLU A 30 22.63 15.07 -28.13
N LYS A 31 22.62 13.74 -28.25
CA LYS A 31 21.82 13.03 -29.24
C LYS A 31 20.70 12.27 -28.53
N PRO A 32 19.47 12.27 -29.07
CA PRO A 32 18.37 11.48 -28.52
C PRO A 32 18.78 10.03 -28.32
N SER A 33 18.38 9.45 -27.19
CA SER A 33 18.64 8.05 -26.85
C SER A 33 17.33 7.40 -26.43
N LEU A 34 16.91 6.40 -27.18
CA LEU A 34 15.70 5.64 -26.88
C LEU A 34 15.76 5.03 -25.48
N GLN A 35 16.89 4.43 -25.10
CA GLN A 35 17.09 3.81 -23.79
C GLN A 35 16.89 4.81 -22.64
N ARG A 36 17.44 6.04 -22.74
CA ARG A 36 17.23 7.08 -21.72
C ARG A 36 15.80 7.58 -21.70
N ALA A 37 15.20 7.79 -22.88
CA ALA A 37 13.81 8.22 -23.00
C ALA A 37 12.86 7.19 -22.37
N MET A 38 13.11 5.89 -22.58
CA MET A 38 12.34 4.81 -21.95
C MET A 38 12.46 4.85 -20.42
N VAL A 39 13.69 4.91 -19.88
CA VAL A 39 13.90 4.97 -18.42
C VAL A 39 13.29 6.23 -17.82
N GLN A 40 13.48 7.39 -18.43
CA GLN A 40 12.91 8.65 -17.93
C GLN A 40 11.38 8.65 -17.98
N THR A 41 10.80 8.12 -19.06
CA THR A 41 9.35 7.93 -19.17
C THR A 41 8.82 7.01 -18.08
N LEU A 42 9.50 5.88 -17.82
CA LEU A 42 9.14 4.96 -16.74
C LEU A 42 9.23 5.62 -15.36
N VAL A 43 10.32 6.33 -15.07
CA VAL A 43 10.52 7.04 -13.79
C VAL A 43 9.49 8.16 -13.60
N PHE A 44 9.15 8.87 -14.68
CA PHE A 44 8.13 9.91 -14.66
C PHE A 44 6.76 9.30 -14.31
N TRP A 45 6.32 8.29 -15.07
CA TRP A 45 5.01 7.69 -14.84
C TRP A 45 4.94 6.95 -13.49
N ALA A 46 6.01 6.31 -13.02
CA ALA A 46 6.02 5.71 -11.69
C ALA A 46 5.68 6.70 -10.55
N LYS A 47 5.90 8.01 -10.75
CA LYS A 47 5.57 9.06 -9.77
C LYS A 47 4.29 9.84 -10.11
N HIS A 48 3.98 9.95 -11.39
CA HIS A 48 2.96 10.86 -11.90
C HIS A 48 1.74 10.18 -12.49
N ASP A 49 1.74 8.84 -12.63
CA ASP A 49 0.64 8.09 -13.21
C ASP A 49 -0.65 8.28 -12.40
N PRO A 50 -1.67 8.94 -12.97
CA PRO A 50 -2.97 9.10 -12.32
C PRO A 50 -3.77 7.79 -12.28
N ALA A 51 -3.37 6.79 -13.05
CA ALA A 51 -3.99 5.46 -13.10
C ALA A 51 -3.38 4.47 -12.11
N LEU A 52 -2.37 4.85 -11.31
CA LEU A 52 -1.92 4.09 -10.16
C LEU A 52 -3.04 4.06 -9.10
N ALA A 53 -3.95 3.11 -9.28
CA ALA A 53 -5.00 2.82 -8.32
C ALA A 53 -4.36 2.26 -7.04
N PRO A 54 -4.91 2.59 -5.86
CA PRO A 54 -4.47 1.92 -4.64
C PRO A 54 -4.66 0.41 -4.78
N PRO A 55 -3.73 -0.40 -4.24
CA PRO A 55 -3.91 -1.86 -4.23
C PRO A 55 -5.08 -2.28 -3.34
N GLY A 56 -5.42 -1.46 -2.34
CA GLY A 56 -6.56 -1.65 -1.46
C GLY A 56 -7.85 -1.04 -2.00
N PRO A 57 -9.03 -1.55 -1.57
CA PRO A 57 -10.32 -1.00 -1.97
C PRO A 57 -10.45 0.47 -1.56
N GLY A 58 -10.70 1.33 -2.55
CA GLY A 58 -11.03 2.74 -2.32
C GLY A 58 -10.24 3.71 -3.16
N SER A 59 -10.05 4.90 -2.60
CA SER A 59 -9.26 5.95 -3.23
C SER A 59 -8.18 6.43 -2.26
N CYS A 60 -7.09 6.98 -2.79
CA CYS A 60 -6.04 7.58 -1.99
C CYS A 60 -6.09 9.10 -2.10
N ALA A 61 -5.93 9.78 -0.96
CA ALA A 61 -5.77 11.23 -0.92
C ALA A 61 -4.35 11.69 -1.34
N GLY A 62 -3.37 10.79 -1.31
CA GLY A 62 -1.96 11.05 -1.61
C GLY A 62 -1.36 9.97 -2.52
N LYS A 63 -0.22 10.26 -3.15
CA LYS A 63 0.42 9.38 -4.14
C LYS A 63 1.43 8.39 -3.57
N ALA A 64 2.04 8.73 -2.44
CA ALA A 64 3.04 7.89 -1.77
C ALA A 64 2.45 7.33 -0.47
N PRO A 65 2.84 6.12 -0.03
CA PRO A 65 2.39 5.58 1.24
C PRO A 65 2.98 6.42 2.38
N ASP A 66 2.11 6.93 3.25
CA ASP A 66 2.49 7.70 4.42
C ASP A 66 1.97 6.98 5.68
N PRO A 67 2.85 6.55 6.61
CA PRO A 67 2.41 5.91 7.83
C PRO A 67 1.58 6.86 8.70
N VAL A 68 0.54 6.33 9.34
CA VAL A 68 -0.17 7.07 10.38
C VAL A 68 0.80 7.43 11.51
N ALA A 69 0.70 8.65 12.05
CA ALA A 69 1.63 9.20 13.05
C ALA A 69 1.82 8.28 14.28
N ASP A 70 0.76 7.59 14.70
CA ASP A 70 0.75 6.70 15.87
C ASP A 70 0.98 5.22 15.52
N ALA A 71 1.52 4.91 14.33
CA ALA A 71 1.77 3.53 13.92
C ALA A 71 2.88 2.90 14.78
N PRO A 72 2.63 1.76 15.46
CA PRO A 72 3.65 1.10 16.26
C PRO A 72 4.76 0.52 15.38
N LEU A 73 5.98 0.43 15.91
CA LEU A 73 7.18 -0.02 15.18
C LEU A 73 7.06 -1.44 14.60
N SER A 74 6.24 -2.30 15.22
CA SER A 74 5.98 -3.67 14.76
C SER A 74 4.78 -3.80 13.81
N ALA A 75 4.10 -2.70 13.46
CA ALA A 75 3.04 -2.73 12.46
C ALA A 75 3.60 -2.95 11.05
N THR A 76 2.75 -3.47 10.17
CA THR A 76 3.04 -3.57 8.74
C THR A 76 3.34 -2.19 8.17
N ARG A 77 4.50 -2.04 7.53
CA ARG A 77 4.85 -0.79 6.85
C ARG A 77 3.89 -0.57 5.68
N PRO A 78 3.37 0.66 5.50
CA PRO A 78 2.45 0.92 4.41
C PRO A 78 3.20 0.77 3.08
N ASP A 79 2.62 -0.02 2.19
CA ASP A 79 3.07 -0.17 0.81
C ASP A 79 1.92 0.08 -0.16
N CYS A 80 2.25 0.52 -1.37
CA CYS A 80 1.30 0.65 -2.48
C CYS A 80 1.34 -0.59 -3.38
N ILE A 81 1.73 -1.74 -2.84
CA ILE A 81 1.90 -3.00 -3.58
C ILE A 81 0.84 -4.01 -3.13
N THR A 82 0.61 -4.12 -1.82
CA THR A 82 -0.33 -5.08 -1.25
C THR A 82 -1.55 -4.36 -0.68
N PRO A 83 -2.76 -4.94 -0.78
CA PRO A 83 -3.97 -4.35 -0.20
C PRO A 83 -3.87 -4.23 1.33
N THR A 84 -3.07 -5.09 1.96
CA THR A 84 -2.82 -5.06 3.41
C THR A 84 -1.92 -3.91 3.83
N GLY A 85 -1.03 -3.43 2.96
CA GLY A 85 -0.21 -2.23 3.17
C GLY A 85 -1.04 -0.96 3.35
N CYS A 86 -2.27 -0.92 2.83
CA CYS A 86 -3.16 0.24 2.98
C CYS A 86 -3.73 0.42 4.42
N LEU A 87 -3.63 -0.57 5.32
CA LEU A 87 -4.25 -0.53 6.66
C LEU A 87 -3.69 0.57 7.58
N TYR A 88 -2.39 0.82 7.46
CA TYR A 88 -1.63 1.81 8.24
C TYR A 88 -1.23 3.03 7.42
N CYS A 89 -1.83 3.22 6.24
CA CYS A 89 -1.61 4.40 5.40
C CYS A 89 -2.58 5.52 5.78
N ALA A 90 -2.07 6.72 6.03
CA ALA A 90 -2.87 7.92 6.34
C ALA A 90 -3.71 8.41 5.14
N HIS A 91 -3.30 8.05 3.92
CA HIS A 91 -3.95 8.50 2.70
C HIS A 91 -5.09 7.60 2.21
N GLN A 92 -5.24 6.39 2.75
CA GLN A 92 -6.29 5.46 2.31
C GLN A 92 -7.67 5.99 2.70
N ARG A 93 -8.58 6.06 1.73
CA ARG A 93 -10.01 6.29 1.93
C ARG A 93 -10.74 5.01 1.58
N ASP A 94 -11.29 4.37 2.62
CA ASP A 94 -12.08 3.14 2.50
C ASP A 94 -13.33 3.37 1.62
N ILE A 95 -13.77 2.31 0.92
CA ILE A 95 -15.03 2.33 0.16
C ILE A 95 -16.20 2.18 1.13
N ASP A 96 -17.25 2.96 0.93
CA ASP A 96 -18.50 2.84 1.67
C ASP A 96 -19.41 1.78 1.04
N SER A 97 -19.06 0.51 1.20
CA SER A 97 -19.84 -0.63 0.68
C SER A 97 -19.89 -1.79 1.68
N PHE A 98 -20.98 -2.56 1.62
CA PHE A 98 -21.13 -3.79 2.40
C PHE A 98 -20.01 -4.80 2.11
N ASP A 99 -19.65 -4.96 0.83
CA ASP A 99 -18.60 -5.87 0.37
C ASP A 99 -17.25 -5.57 1.04
N HIS A 100 -16.89 -4.28 1.15
CA HIS A 100 -15.67 -3.86 1.85
C HIS A 100 -15.72 -4.20 3.34
N VAL A 101 -16.85 -3.97 4.00
CA VAL A 101 -17.06 -4.32 5.42
C VAL A 101 -16.92 -5.83 5.64
N TRP A 102 -17.50 -6.64 4.76
CA TRP A 102 -17.40 -8.09 4.81
C TRP A 102 -15.97 -8.59 4.55
N SER A 103 -15.25 -7.98 3.61
CA SER A 103 -13.83 -8.25 3.38
C SER A 103 -12.98 -7.94 4.61
N LEU A 104 -13.19 -6.79 5.27
CA LEU A 104 -12.49 -6.41 6.50
C LEU A 104 -12.77 -7.40 7.64
N ALA A 105 -14.03 -7.80 7.82
CA ALA A 105 -14.42 -8.73 8.86
C ALA A 105 -13.80 -10.13 8.63
N SER A 106 -13.82 -10.61 7.38
CA SER A 106 -13.16 -11.88 6.98
C SER A 106 -11.65 -11.82 7.19
N PHE A 107 -11.02 -10.69 6.85
CA PHE A 107 -9.60 -10.50 7.04
C PHE A 107 -9.20 -10.46 8.53
N ARG A 108 -10.03 -9.87 9.41
CA ARG A 108 -9.85 -9.94 10.87
C ARG A 108 -9.82 -11.39 11.36
N LEU A 109 -10.71 -12.23 10.84
CA LEU A 109 -10.77 -13.65 11.19
C LEU A 109 -9.50 -14.38 10.75
N LEU A 110 -9.05 -14.17 9.51
CA LEU A 110 -7.80 -14.73 9.00
C LEU A 110 -6.61 -14.38 9.92
N LYS A 111 -6.49 -13.10 10.32
CA LYS A 111 -5.42 -12.67 11.24
C LYS A 111 -5.53 -13.31 12.63
N SER A 112 -6.73 -13.61 13.10
CA SER A 112 -6.91 -14.34 14.35
C SER A 112 -6.43 -15.80 14.26
N PHE A 113 -6.57 -16.45 13.11
CA PHE A 113 -6.02 -17.79 12.88
C PHE A 113 -4.51 -17.78 12.77
N GLU A 114 -3.92 -16.82 12.04
CA GLU A 114 -2.46 -16.63 11.99
C GLU A 114 -1.88 -16.47 13.40
N LEU A 115 -2.56 -15.70 14.25
CA LEU A 115 -2.14 -15.51 15.62
C LEU A 115 -2.19 -16.79 16.46
N ARG A 116 -3.24 -17.59 16.31
CA ARG A 116 -3.38 -18.89 17.00
C ARG A 116 -2.31 -19.89 16.53
N ALA A 117 -2.06 -19.95 15.24
CA ALA A 117 -1.01 -20.80 14.65
C ALA A 117 0.38 -20.41 15.18
N TRP A 118 0.67 -19.11 15.28
CA TRP A 118 1.92 -18.64 15.90
C TRP A 118 1.97 -18.83 17.42
N GLY A 119 0.85 -18.70 18.13
CA GLY A 119 0.78 -18.93 19.57
C GLY A 119 1.20 -20.35 19.98
N GLN A 120 0.96 -21.34 19.13
CA GLN A 120 1.46 -22.71 19.33
C GLN A 120 2.98 -22.84 19.13
N ALA A 121 3.58 -22.00 18.28
CA ALA A 121 5.02 -22.03 17.96
C ALA A 121 5.88 -21.10 18.84
N ALA A 122 5.31 -20.01 19.38
CA ALA A 122 6.06 -18.85 19.88
C ALA A 122 5.77 -18.50 21.35
N ALA A 123 5.52 -19.48 22.22
CA ALA A 123 5.31 -19.31 23.67
C ALA A 123 6.48 -18.66 24.46
N LYS A 124 7.43 -17.97 23.80
CA LYS A 124 8.68 -17.48 24.41
C LYS A 124 9.08 -16.02 24.13
N LYS A 125 8.32 -15.20 23.41
CA LYS A 125 8.68 -13.76 23.28
C LYS A 125 7.47 -12.84 23.39
N ALA A 126 7.50 -11.99 24.42
CA ALA A 126 6.55 -10.90 24.70
C ALA A 126 6.68 -9.73 23.69
N VAL A 127 6.75 -10.03 22.40
CA VAL A 127 6.77 -9.03 21.33
C VAL A 127 5.37 -8.97 20.75
N THR A 128 4.77 -7.77 20.74
CA THR A 128 3.48 -7.50 20.10
C THR A 128 3.52 -7.93 18.64
N GLN A 129 2.67 -8.88 18.26
CA GLN A 129 2.71 -9.46 16.94
C GLN A 129 2.08 -8.48 15.92
N PRO A 130 2.59 -8.42 14.68
CA PRO A 130 1.96 -7.62 13.63
C PRO A 130 0.49 -8.02 13.38
N ALA A 131 0.14 -9.30 13.61
CA ALA A 131 -1.22 -9.80 13.50
C ALA A 131 -2.17 -9.21 14.56
N ASP A 132 -1.74 -9.07 15.82
CA ASP A 132 -2.51 -8.41 16.87
C ASP A 132 -2.84 -6.97 16.47
N LEU A 133 -1.82 -6.24 16.04
CA LEU A 133 -1.94 -4.85 15.63
C LEU A 133 -2.86 -4.69 14.41
N ALA A 134 -2.82 -5.64 13.47
CA ALA A 134 -3.76 -5.65 12.36
C ALA A 134 -5.21 -5.86 12.84
N ILE A 135 -5.44 -6.80 13.76
CA ILE A 135 -6.76 -7.07 14.34
C ILE A 135 -7.31 -5.85 15.07
N GLU A 136 -6.50 -5.21 15.92
CA GLU A 136 -6.88 -3.99 16.64
C GLU A 136 -7.26 -2.86 15.66
N ARG A 137 -6.44 -2.66 14.63
CA ARG A 137 -6.70 -1.62 13.62
C ARG A 137 -7.98 -1.87 12.83
N ILE A 138 -8.23 -3.13 12.42
CA ILE A 138 -9.46 -3.49 11.70
C ILE A 138 -10.66 -3.35 12.62
N THR A 139 -10.55 -3.74 13.89
CA THR A 139 -11.63 -3.61 14.88
C THR A 139 -12.00 -2.14 15.07
N ALA A 140 -11.01 -1.26 15.29
CA ALA A 140 -11.25 0.18 15.38
C ALA A 140 -11.93 0.77 14.13
N LYS A 141 -11.59 0.27 12.93
CA LYS A 141 -12.29 0.66 11.68
C LYS A 141 -13.74 0.18 11.66
N LEU A 142 -14.01 -1.07 12.02
CA LEU A 142 -15.36 -1.63 12.05
C LEU A 142 -16.23 -0.92 13.09
N ASP A 143 -15.69 -0.60 14.26
CA ASP A 143 -16.39 0.13 15.32
C ASP A 143 -16.74 1.55 14.86
N PHE A 144 -15.81 2.23 14.16
CA PHE A 144 -16.08 3.54 13.56
C PHE A 144 -17.20 3.47 12.50
N ILE A 145 -17.16 2.46 11.62
CA ILE A 145 -18.20 2.23 10.60
C ILE A 145 -19.56 2.01 11.29
N GLN A 146 -19.59 1.16 12.32
CA GLN A 146 -20.80 0.85 13.08
C GLN A 146 -21.38 2.09 13.79
N ALA A 147 -20.52 2.93 14.40
CA ALA A 147 -20.96 4.13 15.10
C ALA A 147 -21.43 5.25 14.15
N SER A 148 -20.97 5.25 12.89
CA SER A 148 -21.20 6.36 11.97
C SER A 148 -22.62 6.46 11.40
N SER A 149 -23.33 5.33 11.20
CA SER A 149 -24.68 5.32 10.61
C SER A 149 -25.42 4.02 10.96
N SER A 150 -26.75 4.09 11.06
CA SER A 150 -27.59 2.91 11.29
C SER A 150 -27.50 1.87 10.17
N VAL A 151 -27.37 2.32 8.92
CA VAL A 151 -27.22 1.42 7.75
C VAL A 151 -25.87 0.71 7.80
N ARG A 152 -24.80 1.45 8.09
CA ARG A 152 -23.46 0.87 8.25
C ARG A 152 -23.37 -0.08 9.45
N ALA A 153 -24.11 0.21 10.52
CA ALA A 153 -24.23 -0.71 11.65
C ALA A 153 -24.92 -2.02 11.28
N GLN A 154 -25.92 -1.99 10.38
CA GLN A 154 -26.53 -3.20 9.84
C GLN A 154 -25.54 -4.00 9.01
N TRP A 155 -24.73 -3.35 8.16
CA TRP A 155 -23.69 -4.03 7.38
C TRP A 155 -22.67 -4.75 8.25
N VAL A 156 -22.20 -4.11 9.33
CA VAL A 156 -21.24 -4.76 10.26
C VAL A 156 -21.88 -5.96 10.93
N LYS A 157 -23.14 -5.87 11.36
CA LYS A 157 -23.87 -6.99 11.97
C LYS A 157 -24.09 -8.14 10.99
N GLU A 158 -24.52 -7.84 9.77
CA GLU A 158 -24.76 -8.84 8.74
C GLU A 158 -23.46 -9.52 8.31
N ALA A 159 -22.36 -8.76 8.16
CA ALA A 159 -21.05 -9.33 7.90
C ALA A 159 -20.59 -10.26 9.02
N GLN A 160 -20.86 -9.93 10.29
CA GLN A 160 -20.55 -10.82 11.42
C GLN A 160 -21.39 -12.10 11.40
N LEU A 161 -22.70 -12.00 11.12
CA LEU A 161 -23.57 -13.17 10.97
C LEU A 161 -23.09 -14.09 9.84
N TRP A 162 -22.68 -13.52 8.70
CA TRP A 162 -22.14 -14.31 7.59
C TRP A 162 -20.88 -15.07 7.99
N LEU A 163 -19.99 -14.47 8.78
CA LEU A 163 -18.82 -15.17 9.30
C LEU A 163 -19.19 -16.32 10.24
N GLU A 164 -20.20 -16.14 11.09
CA GLU A 164 -20.72 -17.21 11.97
C GLU A 164 -21.35 -18.35 11.17
N GLU A 165 -21.98 -18.05 10.05
CA GLU A 165 -22.50 -19.02 9.08
C GLU A 165 -21.39 -19.71 8.24
N GLY A 166 -20.13 -19.29 8.38
CA GLY A 166 -19.00 -19.79 7.60
C GLY A 166 -18.91 -19.22 6.17
N ARG A 167 -19.61 -18.11 5.88
CA ARG A 167 -19.54 -17.40 4.61
C ARG A 167 -18.44 -16.34 4.64
N TYR A 168 -17.28 -16.69 4.08
CA TYR A 168 -16.12 -15.80 4.00
C TYR A 168 -16.06 -15.04 2.68
N HIS A 169 -15.50 -13.83 2.72
CA HIS A 169 -15.30 -13.05 1.51
C HIS A 169 -14.37 -13.79 0.52
N PRO A 170 -14.68 -13.85 -0.80
CA PRO A 170 -13.94 -14.65 -1.78
C PRO A 170 -12.43 -14.40 -1.82
N ALA A 171 -12.01 -13.16 -1.54
CA ALA A 171 -10.58 -12.79 -1.48
C ALA A 171 -9.80 -13.56 -0.39
N TRP A 172 -10.47 -14.00 0.68
CA TRP A 172 -9.85 -14.63 1.85
C TRP A 172 -10.36 -16.04 2.12
N ALA A 173 -11.50 -16.43 1.55
CA ALA A 173 -12.15 -17.71 1.79
C ALA A 173 -11.19 -18.90 1.59
N GLY A 174 -10.47 -18.96 0.47
CA GLY A 174 -9.53 -20.06 0.21
C GLY A 174 -8.36 -20.15 1.20
N LEU A 175 -7.94 -19.02 1.79
CA LEU A 175 -6.92 -19.01 2.84
C LEU A 175 -7.50 -19.43 4.19
N ILE A 176 -8.73 -19.03 4.50
CA ILE A 176 -9.39 -19.36 5.76
C ILE A 176 -9.77 -20.85 5.80
N GLU A 177 -10.29 -21.39 4.70
CA GLU A 177 -10.73 -22.78 4.59
C GLU A 177 -9.58 -23.79 4.53
N SER A 178 -8.36 -23.33 4.24
CA SER A 178 -7.16 -24.18 4.18
C SER A 178 -6.35 -24.25 5.47
N LEU A 179 -6.72 -23.46 6.50
CA LEU A 179 -6.10 -23.43 7.83
C LEU A 179 -6.80 -24.37 8.80
#